data_AF-A0A956QMQ8-F1
#
_entry.id   AF-A0A956QMQ8-F1
#
_cell.length_a   1.000
_cell.length_b   1.000
_cell.length_c   1.000
_cell.angle_alpha   90.00
_cell.angle_beta   90.00
_cell.angle_gamma   90.00
#
_symmetry.space_group_name_H-M   'P 1'
#
loop_
_entity.id
_entity.type
_entity.pdbx_description
1 polymer ?
#
loop_
_entity_poly.entity_id
_entity_poly.type
_entity_poly.pdbx_seq_one_letter_code
_entity_poly.pdbx_strand_id
1 'polypeptide(L)'
;MKFYVKPPAADRRHYLTAEDVEFVLERLPHETYARLRAVHFVDRSRGGRVLGYVTGGRREISLCALAPRVSLTRFLTRDQSARTFGARRGQQWPELAVRRFMLYDVFLHELGHLQIVDPKARSNRRYYAHETLAQRFADQWRKELWLRPSDHPDPVHDPPTASELAQLKLTGPLAQNAKA
;
A
#
# COMPACT_ATOMS: atom_id res chain seq x y z
N MET A 1 6.03 -18.68 -2.83
CA MET A 1 5.15 -17.95 -1.89
C MET A 1 3.71 -18.37 -2.14
N LYS A 2 2.79 -18.30 -1.16
CA LYS A 2 1.38 -18.67 -1.34
C LYS A 2 0.45 -17.47 -1.21
N PHE A 3 -0.69 -17.51 -1.90
CA PHE A 3 -1.76 -16.51 -1.77
C PHE A 3 -3.04 -17.16 -1.28
N TYR A 4 -3.70 -16.50 -0.33
CA TYR A 4 -4.99 -16.93 0.19
C TYR A 4 -5.98 -15.79 0.09
N VAL A 5 -7.11 -16.03 -0.54
CA VAL A 5 -8.17 -15.03 -0.70
C VAL A 5 -9.37 -15.47 0.12
N LYS A 6 -9.75 -14.64 1.09
CA LYS A 6 -11.04 -14.76 1.76
C LYS A 6 -12.02 -13.77 1.13
N PRO A 7 -13.20 -14.20 0.64
CA PRO A 7 -14.19 -13.26 0.10
C PRO A 7 -14.49 -12.13 1.10
N PRO A 8 -14.51 -10.86 0.66
CA PRO A 8 -14.93 -9.76 1.50
C PRO A 8 -16.41 -9.86 1.82
N ALA A 9 -16.83 -9.35 2.97
CA ALA A 9 -18.25 -9.31 3.35
C ALA A 9 -18.84 -7.92 3.15
N ALA A 10 -20.14 -7.88 2.88
CA ALA A 10 -20.88 -6.67 2.48
C ALA A 10 -20.37 -6.08 1.15
N ASP A 11 -20.26 -4.77 1.04
CA ASP A 11 -19.84 -4.04 -0.17
C ASP A 11 -18.32 -3.85 -0.28
N ARG A 12 -17.56 -4.42 0.65
CA ARG A 12 -16.10 -4.28 0.69
C ARG A 12 -15.44 -5.05 -0.43
N ARG A 13 -14.22 -4.62 -0.78
CA ARG A 13 -13.42 -5.27 -1.83
C ARG A 13 -11.93 -5.34 -1.48
N HIS A 14 -11.27 -6.34 -2.03
CA HIS A 14 -9.81 -6.37 -2.12
C HIS A 14 -9.42 -5.46 -3.27
N TYR A 15 -8.60 -4.45 -2.97
CA TYR A 15 -8.11 -3.52 -3.98
C TYR A 15 -6.89 -4.06 -4.73
N LEU A 16 -6.28 -5.12 -4.23
CA LEU A 16 -5.09 -5.74 -4.80
C LEU A 16 -5.38 -7.19 -5.17
N THR A 17 -4.72 -7.66 -6.21
CA THR A 17 -4.68 -9.06 -6.62
C THR A 17 -3.38 -9.73 -6.16
N ALA A 18 -3.28 -11.05 -6.35
CA ALA A 18 -2.01 -11.76 -6.15
C ALA A 18 -0.95 -11.28 -7.15
N GLU A 19 -1.35 -11.07 -8.41
CA GLU A 19 -0.49 -10.56 -9.50
C GLU A 19 0.13 -9.19 -9.15
N ASP A 20 -0.67 -8.27 -8.59
CA ASP A 20 -0.16 -6.95 -8.15
C ASP A 20 1.02 -7.10 -7.17
N VAL A 21 0.91 -8.08 -6.26
CA VAL A 21 1.91 -8.35 -5.22
C VAL A 21 3.11 -9.11 -5.78
N GLU A 22 2.88 -10.12 -6.61
CA GLU A 22 3.94 -10.88 -7.29
C GLU A 22 4.83 -9.95 -8.11
N PHE A 23 4.22 -9.07 -8.92
CA PHE A 23 4.95 -8.12 -9.75
C PHE A 23 5.86 -7.20 -8.93
N VAL A 24 5.40 -6.69 -7.78
CA VAL A 24 6.25 -5.89 -6.91
C VAL A 24 7.41 -6.70 -6.35
N LEU A 25 7.16 -7.94 -5.92
CA LEU A 25 8.20 -8.79 -5.34
C LEU A 25 9.26 -9.20 -6.37
N GLU A 26 8.89 -9.46 -7.62
CA GLU A 26 9.83 -9.75 -8.71
C GLU A 26 10.82 -8.61 -8.97
N ARG A 27 10.43 -7.37 -8.63
CA ARG A 27 11.27 -6.17 -8.78
C ARG A 27 12.12 -5.86 -7.54
N LEU A 28 11.93 -6.61 -6.46
CA LEU A 28 12.73 -6.51 -5.24
C LEU A 28 13.87 -7.54 -5.25
N PRO A 29 15.02 -7.25 -4.63
CA PRO A 29 16.03 -8.27 -4.35
C PRO A 29 15.43 -9.38 -3.49
N HIS A 30 15.69 -10.65 -3.85
CA HIS A 30 15.06 -11.82 -3.23
C HIS A 30 15.20 -11.84 -1.70
N GLU A 31 16.35 -11.42 -1.17
CA GLU A 31 16.63 -11.32 0.27
C GLU A 31 15.60 -10.46 1.01
N THR A 32 15.02 -9.47 0.33
CA THR A 32 14.03 -8.54 0.87
C THR A 32 12.75 -9.25 1.29
N TYR A 33 12.38 -10.32 0.59
CA TYR A 33 11.13 -11.05 0.82
C TYR A 33 11.31 -12.56 1.02
N ALA A 34 12.55 -13.07 1.10
CA ALA A 34 12.82 -14.50 1.29
C ALA A 34 12.12 -15.12 2.52
N ARG A 35 11.77 -14.31 3.52
CA ARG A 35 11.04 -14.75 4.73
C ARG A 35 9.53 -14.79 4.55
N LEU A 36 8.99 -14.13 3.54
CA LEU A 36 7.57 -14.07 3.25
C LEU A 36 7.09 -15.41 2.67
N ARG A 37 6.26 -16.11 3.44
CA ARG A 37 5.68 -17.40 3.08
C ARG A 37 4.34 -17.26 2.38
N ALA A 38 3.51 -16.33 2.85
CA ALA A 38 2.17 -16.15 2.33
C ALA A 38 1.65 -14.72 2.45
N VAL A 39 0.77 -14.35 1.52
CA VAL A 39 -0.04 -13.13 1.57
C VAL A 39 -1.51 -13.51 1.61
N HIS A 40 -2.23 -12.93 2.56
CA HIS A 40 -3.65 -13.20 2.81
C HIS A 40 -4.48 -11.96 2.49
N PHE A 41 -5.43 -12.08 1.57
CA PHE A 41 -6.43 -11.06 1.33
C PHE A 41 -7.63 -11.32 2.24
N VAL A 42 -7.79 -10.49 3.27
CA VAL A 42 -8.72 -10.74 4.38
C VAL A 42 -9.75 -9.64 4.52
N ASP A 43 -10.91 -9.97 5.06
CA ASP A 43 -12.00 -9.00 5.27
C ASP A 43 -11.87 -8.18 6.58
N ARG A 44 -10.87 -8.46 7.42
CA ARG A 44 -10.76 -7.87 8.78
C ARG A 44 -9.97 -6.57 8.82
N SER A 45 -10.51 -5.47 8.29
CA SER A 45 -10.08 -4.14 8.75
C SER A 45 -10.78 -3.84 10.08
N ARG A 46 -10.07 -3.82 11.22
CA ARG A 46 -10.64 -3.61 12.57
C ARG A 46 -11.36 -2.25 12.68
N GLY A 47 -12.63 -2.15 12.23
CA GLY A 47 -13.35 -0.87 12.08
C GLY A 47 -12.66 0.07 11.08
N GLY A 48 -12.03 -0.48 10.05
CA GLY A 48 -11.20 0.27 9.11
C GLY A 48 -9.86 0.75 9.66
N ARG A 49 -9.52 0.54 10.95
CA ARG A 49 -8.30 1.09 11.59
C ARG A 49 -6.99 0.42 11.15
N VAL A 50 -7.07 -0.70 10.45
CA VAL A 50 -5.94 -1.53 10.07
C VAL A 50 -6.10 -1.89 8.59
N LEU A 51 -5.09 -1.55 7.79
CA LEU A 51 -5.06 -1.81 6.35
C LEU A 51 -4.25 -3.06 6.00
N GLY A 52 -3.26 -3.39 6.82
CA GLY A 52 -2.48 -4.62 6.75
C GLY A 52 -1.94 -4.99 8.13
N TYR A 53 -1.41 -6.20 8.26
CA TYR A 53 -0.65 -6.63 9.43
C TYR A 53 0.19 -7.87 9.13
N VAL A 54 1.30 -8.02 9.84
CA VAL A 54 2.05 -9.28 9.89
C VAL A 54 1.48 -10.24 10.94
N THR A 55 1.44 -11.54 10.63
CA THR A 55 1.04 -12.56 11.62
C THR A 55 2.13 -12.77 12.69
N GLY A 56 1.78 -13.41 13.81
CA GLY A 56 2.69 -13.57 14.97
C GLY A 56 4.03 -14.26 14.66
N GLY A 57 4.12 -15.02 13.58
CA GLY A 57 5.36 -15.64 13.10
C GLY A 57 6.26 -14.73 12.26
N ARG A 58 5.81 -13.50 11.90
CA ARG A 58 6.49 -12.56 11.00
C ARG A 58 7.02 -13.23 9.73
N ARG A 59 6.13 -13.98 9.09
CA ARG A 59 6.37 -14.67 7.82
C ARG A 59 5.18 -14.56 6.87
N GLU A 60 4.10 -13.93 7.29
CA GLU A 60 2.89 -13.82 6.50
C GLU A 60 2.32 -12.43 6.69
N ILE A 61 1.80 -11.88 5.59
CA ILE A 61 1.18 -10.56 5.54
C ILE A 61 -0.30 -10.75 5.29
N SER A 62 -1.14 -10.01 6.01
CA SER A 62 -2.55 -9.89 5.72
C SER A 62 -2.83 -8.49 5.18
N LEU A 63 -3.54 -8.40 4.06
CA LEU A 63 -4.02 -7.16 3.45
C LEU A 63 -5.54 -7.12 3.56
N CYS A 64 -6.07 -6.03 4.09
CA CYS A 64 -7.48 -5.92 4.43
C CYS A 64 -8.31 -5.38 3.26
N ALA A 65 -9.49 -5.97 3.05
CA ALA A 65 -10.54 -5.41 2.22
C ALA A 65 -11.00 -4.06 2.79
N LEU A 66 -11.33 -3.14 1.88
CA LEU A 66 -11.77 -1.79 2.22
C LEU A 66 -13.17 -1.52 1.65
N ALA A 67 -13.85 -0.53 2.22
CA ALA A 67 -15.08 0.00 1.67
C ALA A 67 -14.83 0.60 0.27
N PRO A 68 -15.80 0.54 -0.65
CA PRO A 68 -15.63 1.00 -2.03
C PRO A 68 -15.39 2.52 -2.10
N ARG A 69 -15.90 3.25 -1.11
CA ARG A 69 -15.74 4.70 -0.95
C ARG A 69 -14.91 4.98 0.29
N VAL A 70 -13.63 5.26 0.12
CA VAL A 70 -12.70 5.49 1.24
C VAL A 70 -11.81 6.70 0.99
N SER A 71 -11.42 7.39 2.06
CA SER A 71 -10.28 8.30 2.08
C SER A 71 -9.20 7.72 2.99
N LEU A 72 -8.00 7.53 2.45
CA LEU A 72 -6.88 6.97 3.22
C LEU A 72 -6.00 8.05 3.88
N THR A 73 -6.42 9.30 3.84
CA THR A 73 -5.72 10.45 4.43
C THR A 73 -5.23 10.20 5.85
N ARG A 74 -6.02 9.50 6.69
CA ARG A 74 -5.67 9.23 8.10
C ARG A 74 -4.48 8.29 8.29
N PHE A 75 -4.11 7.54 7.25
CA PHE A 75 -3.00 6.58 7.26
C PHE A 75 -1.71 7.19 6.72
N LEU A 76 -1.77 8.40 6.15
CA LEU A 76 -0.58 9.09 5.70
C LEU A 76 0.31 9.42 6.89
N THR A 77 1.61 9.13 6.74
CA THR A 77 2.61 9.63 7.68
C THR A 77 2.85 11.13 7.48
N ARG A 78 3.57 11.77 8.41
CA ARG A 78 3.82 13.22 8.40
C ARG A 78 4.45 13.71 7.08
N ASP A 79 5.27 12.87 6.46
CA ASP A 79 6.03 13.22 5.26
C ASP A 79 5.31 12.80 3.96
N GLN A 80 4.13 12.19 4.08
CA GLN A 80 3.35 11.74 2.95
C GLN A 80 2.21 12.69 2.61
N SER A 81 1.94 12.81 1.32
CA SER A 81 0.78 13.52 0.80
C SER A 81 -0.14 12.57 0.04
N ALA A 82 -1.46 12.83 0.07
CA ALA A 82 -2.42 12.10 -0.77
C ALA A 82 -2.03 12.16 -2.26
N ARG A 83 -1.42 13.28 -2.67
CA ARG A 83 -0.96 13.52 -4.04
C ARG A 83 0.10 12.53 -4.50
N THR A 84 0.93 12.03 -3.58
CA THR A 84 1.93 10.97 -3.82
C THR A 84 1.31 9.74 -4.49
N PHE A 85 0.04 9.45 -4.16
CA PHE A 85 -0.69 8.29 -4.67
C PHE A 85 -1.74 8.68 -5.72
N GLY A 86 -1.82 9.94 -6.13
CA GLY A 86 -2.81 10.41 -7.10
C GLY A 86 -4.17 10.74 -6.48
N ALA A 87 -4.20 11.09 -5.20
CA ALA A 87 -5.42 11.48 -4.49
C ALA A 87 -5.36 12.90 -3.91
N ARG A 88 -6.53 13.37 -3.47
CA ARG A 88 -6.71 14.63 -2.74
C ARG A 88 -7.08 14.39 -1.29
N ARG A 89 -6.57 15.25 -0.41
CA ARG A 89 -6.98 15.30 0.99
C ARG A 89 -8.43 15.80 1.10
N GLY A 90 -9.20 15.22 2.00
CA GLY A 90 -10.59 15.64 2.26
C GLY A 90 -11.62 15.15 1.24
N GLN A 91 -11.23 14.28 0.29
CA GLN A 91 -12.12 13.68 -0.69
C GLN A 91 -12.05 12.16 -0.63
N GLN A 92 -13.05 11.48 -1.22
CA GLN A 92 -12.94 10.07 -1.57
C GLN A 92 -11.75 9.89 -2.52
N TRP A 93 -10.93 8.89 -2.26
CA TRP A 93 -9.77 8.62 -3.11
C TRP A 93 -10.20 7.86 -4.37
N PRO A 94 -9.66 8.23 -5.55
CA PRO A 94 -9.82 7.41 -6.75
C PRO A 94 -9.34 5.99 -6.50
N GLU A 95 -9.97 5.01 -7.14
CA GLU A 95 -9.64 3.60 -6.96
C GLU A 95 -8.15 3.32 -7.21
N LEU A 96 -7.61 3.82 -8.32
CA LEU A 96 -6.20 3.67 -8.66
C LEU A 96 -5.27 4.21 -7.56
N ALA A 97 -5.65 5.31 -6.90
CA ALA A 97 -4.88 5.86 -5.79
C ALA A 97 -4.95 4.99 -4.53
N VAL A 98 -6.11 4.38 -4.26
CA VAL A 98 -6.26 3.38 -3.18
C VAL A 98 -5.40 2.16 -3.46
N ARG A 99 -5.39 1.66 -4.71
CA ARG A 99 -4.56 0.52 -5.12
C ARG A 99 -3.07 0.84 -4.93
N ARG A 100 -2.60 1.99 -5.42
CA ARG A 100 -1.20 2.45 -5.22
C ARG A 100 -0.82 2.55 -3.75
N PHE A 101 -1.71 3.09 -2.91
CA PHE A 101 -1.46 3.19 -1.47
C PHE A 101 -1.39 1.81 -0.81
N MET A 102 -2.34 0.92 -1.09
CA MET A 102 -2.34 -0.44 -0.55
C MET A 102 -1.09 -1.22 -0.96
N LEU A 103 -0.59 -1.02 -2.18
CA LEU A 103 0.55 -1.76 -2.70
C LEU A 103 1.90 -1.18 -2.25
N TYR A 104 2.09 0.13 -2.43
CA TYR A 104 3.39 0.78 -2.24
C TYR A 104 3.55 1.47 -0.88
N ASP A 105 2.49 1.54 -0.08
CA ASP A 105 2.60 1.95 1.32
C ASP A 105 2.33 0.76 2.23
N VAL A 106 1.10 0.22 2.22
CA VAL A 106 0.69 -0.80 3.19
C VAL A 106 1.45 -2.10 3.00
N PHE A 107 1.45 -2.70 1.81
CA PHE A 107 2.14 -3.99 1.61
C PHE A 107 3.65 -3.88 1.86
N LEU A 108 4.31 -2.84 1.34
CA LEU A 108 5.74 -2.62 1.60
C LEU A 108 6.03 -2.34 3.08
N HIS A 109 5.13 -1.66 3.80
CA HIS A 109 5.26 -1.44 5.24
C HIS A 109 5.21 -2.77 6.00
N GLU A 110 4.24 -3.63 5.69
CA GLU A 110 4.14 -4.95 6.31
C GLU A 110 5.34 -5.85 5.96
N LEU A 111 5.86 -5.74 4.74
CA LEU A 111 7.12 -6.39 4.35
C LEU A 111 8.31 -5.84 5.15
N GLY A 112 8.31 -4.55 5.43
CA GLY A 112 9.26 -3.87 6.32
C GLY A 112 9.27 -4.47 7.72
N HIS A 113 8.11 -4.83 8.29
CA HIS A 113 8.06 -5.52 9.59
C HIS A 113 8.70 -6.92 9.60
N LEU A 114 8.92 -7.53 8.43
CA LEU A 114 9.60 -8.83 8.35
C LEU A 114 11.13 -8.70 8.41
N GLN A 115 11.67 -7.48 8.25
CA GLN A 115 13.10 -7.23 8.20
C GLN A 115 13.74 -7.37 9.57
N ILE A 116 14.91 -8.02 9.61
CA ILE A 116 15.72 -8.19 10.82
C ILE A 116 16.59 -6.95 10.98
N VAL A 117 16.55 -6.34 12.16
CA VAL A 117 17.30 -5.12 12.49
C VAL A 117 18.43 -5.43 13.48
N ASP A 118 18.16 -6.25 14.49
CA ASP A 118 19.17 -6.69 15.45
C ASP A 118 19.12 -8.22 15.60
N PRO A 119 19.97 -8.96 14.84
CA PRO A 119 19.97 -10.42 14.89
C PRO A 119 20.41 -10.98 16.25
N LYS A 120 21.02 -10.16 17.12
CA LYS A 120 21.45 -10.56 18.46
C LYS A 120 20.38 -10.30 19.52
N ALA A 121 19.32 -9.56 19.19
CA ALA A 121 18.26 -9.25 20.12
C ALA A 121 17.47 -10.51 20.52
N ARG A 122 17.27 -10.70 21.82
CA ARG A 122 16.43 -11.78 22.36
C ARG A 122 14.92 -11.50 22.26
N SER A 123 14.52 -10.24 22.09
CA SER A 123 13.10 -9.85 22.02
C SER A 123 12.69 -9.50 20.59
N ASN A 124 11.53 -10.00 20.15
CA ASN A 124 11.00 -9.73 18.81
C ASN A 124 10.88 -8.24 18.50
N ARG A 125 10.59 -7.40 19.51
CA ARG A 125 10.47 -5.94 19.36
C ARG A 125 11.76 -5.28 18.88
N ARG A 126 12.92 -5.80 19.28
CA ARG A 126 14.24 -5.29 18.87
C ARG A 126 14.81 -6.05 17.69
N TYR A 127 14.47 -7.33 17.59
CA TYR A 127 14.97 -8.20 16.52
C TYR A 127 14.49 -7.76 15.13
N TYR A 128 13.22 -7.33 15.04
CA TYR A 128 12.62 -6.94 13.77
C TYR A 128 12.35 -5.44 13.69
N ALA A 129 12.13 -4.96 12.47
CA ALA A 129 11.70 -3.59 12.22
C ALA A 129 10.36 -3.28 12.91
N HIS A 130 10.36 -2.16 13.61
CA HIS A 130 9.20 -1.51 14.20
C HIS A 130 8.65 -0.45 13.25
N GLU A 131 7.52 0.17 13.60
CA GLU A 131 6.75 1.15 12.79
C GLU A 131 7.62 2.09 11.95
N THR A 132 8.53 2.83 12.59
CA THR A 132 9.36 3.83 11.88
C THR A 132 10.31 3.20 10.86
N LEU A 133 10.90 2.04 11.18
CA LEU A 133 11.81 1.34 10.26
C LEU A 133 11.03 0.66 9.11
N ALA A 134 9.87 0.09 9.41
CA ALA A 134 8.98 -0.48 8.41
C ALA A 134 8.49 0.58 7.42
N GLN A 135 8.12 1.76 7.91
CA GLN A 135 7.72 2.86 7.04
C GLN A 135 8.89 3.37 6.17
N ARG A 136 10.08 3.54 6.76
CA ARG A 136 11.27 3.97 5.99
C ARG A 136 11.60 2.99 4.88
N PHE A 137 11.50 1.69 5.18
CA PHE A 137 11.63 0.63 4.19
C PHE A 137 10.61 0.79 3.06
N ALA A 138 9.33 1.02 3.39
CA ALA A 138 8.29 1.22 2.38
C ALA A 138 8.54 2.47 1.52
N ASP A 139 8.90 3.59 2.13
CA ASP A 139 9.17 4.84 1.43
C ASP A 139 10.39 4.73 0.50
N GLN A 140 11.44 4.03 0.92
CA GLN A 140 12.62 3.77 0.09
C GLN A 140 12.24 2.93 -1.12
N TRP A 141 11.63 1.76 -0.90
CA TRP A 141 11.31 0.86 -2.01
C TRP A 141 10.27 1.41 -2.96
N ARG A 142 9.26 2.14 -2.47
CA ARG A 142 8.33 2.86 -3.35
C ARG A 142 9.07 3.82 -4.28
N LYS A 143 9.99 4.63 -3.75
CA LYS A 143 10.79 5.55 -4.58
C LYS A 143 11.62 4.79 -5.60
N GLU A 144 12.32 3.73 -5.18
CA GLU A 144 13.17 2.94 -6.08
C GLU A 144 12.36 2.24 -7.18
N LEU A 145 11.21 1.65 -6.84
CA LEU A 145 10.34 0.96 -7.78
C LEU A 145 9.67 1.94 -8.76
N TRP A 146 9.32 3.14 -8.32
CA TRP A 146 8.72 4.16 -9.20
C TRP A 146 9.74 4.95 -10.02
N LEU A 147 11.03 4.94 -9.64
CA LEU A 147 12.10 5.50 -10.47
C LEU A 147 12.43 4.62 -11.67
N ARG A 148 12.17 3.31 -11.57
CA ARG A 148 12.37 2.36 -12.65
C ARG A 148 11.06 2.24 -13.45
N PRO A 149 11.06 2.54 -14.75
CA PRO A 149 9.90 2.25 -15.59
C PRO A 149 9.48 0.79 -15.46
N SER A 150 8.18 0.54 -15.58
CA SER A 150 7.63 -0.80 -15.62
C SER A 150 6.86 -0.97 -16.93
N ASP A 151 7.05 -2.09 -17.62
CA ASP A 151 6.29 -2.41 -18.83
C ASP A 151 4.93 -3.07 -18.50
N HIS A 152 4.50 -2.98 -17.24
CA HIS A 152 3.26 -3.59 -16.79
C HIS A 152 2.06 -2.80 -17.34
N PRO A 153 1.05 -3.47 -17.92
CA PRO A 153 -0.09 -2.77 -18.51
C PRO A 153 -1.00 -2.08 -17.48
N ASP A 154 -0.99 -2.53 -16.22
CA ASP A 154 -1.75 -1.91 -15.13
C ASP A 154 -1.02 -0.67 -14.55
N PRO A 155 -1.61 0.54 -14.64
CA PRO A 155 -0.99 1.79 -14.17
C PRO A 155 -0.84 1.88 -12.65
N VAL A 156 -1.32 0.89 -11.87
CA VAL A 156 -1.05 0.81 -10.43
C VAL A 156 0.44 0.74 -10.13
N HIS A 157 1.24 0.16 -11.04
CA HIS A 157 2.67 -0.08 -10.84
C HIS A 157 3.56 1.13 -11.12
N ASP A 158 2.98 2.20 -11.63
CA ASP A 158 3.66 3.45 -11.95
C ASP A 158 3.26 4.56 -10.98
N PRO A 159 4.14 5.56 -10.78
CA PRO A 159 3.76 6.76 -10.05
C PRO A 159 2.61 7.50 -10.77
N PRO A 160 1.81 8.30 -10.06
CA PRO A 160 0.77 9.12 -10.69
C PRO A 160 1.33 10.02 -11.80
N THR A 161 0.71 9.98 -12.96
CA THR A 161 1.11 10.78 -14.13
C THR A 161 0.82 12.27 -13.94
N ALA A 162 1.47 13.12 -14.73
CA ALA A 162 1.19 14.56 -14.72
C ALA A 162 -0.28 14.87 -15.06
N SER A 163 -0.90 14.09 -15.95
CA SER A 163 -2.32 14.20 -16.31
C SER A 163 -3.22 13.90 -15.11
N GLU A 164 -3.01 12.77 -14.42
CA GLU A 164 -3.75 12.43 -13.20
C GLU A 164 -3.63 13.55 -12.16
N LEU A 165 -2.42 14.06 -11.93
CA LEU A 165 -2.19 15.14 -10.97
C LEU A 165 -2.83 16.48 -11.39
N ALA A 166 -2.97 16.75 -12.69
CA ALA A 166 -3.64 17.93 -13.21
C ALA A 166 -5.17 17.82 -13.08
N GLN A 167 -5.74 16.64 -13.34
CA GLN A 167 -7.16 16.37 -13.15
C GLN A 167 -7.59 16.52 -11.70
N LEU A 168 -6.69 16.20 -10.75
CA LEU A 168 -6.91 16.58 -9.36
C LEU A 168 -7.15 18.09 -9.31
N LYS A 169 -6.25 18.96 -9.78
CA LYS A 169 -6.40 20.44 -9.68
C LYS A 169 -7.75 20.98 -10.15
N LEU A 170 -8.30 20.46 -11.26
CA LEU A 170 -9.50 20.96 -11.91
C LEU A 170 -10.82 20.71 -11.15
N THR A 171 -10.86 19.76 -10.22
CA THR A 171 -12.09 19.44 -9.45
C THR A 171 -12.27 20.31 -8.20
N GLY A 172 -11.71 21.51 -8.17
CA GLY A 172 -11.92 22.51 -7.11
C GLY A 172 -13.21 23.32 -7.30
N PRO A 173 -13.70 24.04 -6.27
CA PRO A 173 -14.99 24.75 -6.32
C PRO A 173 -15.13 25.86 -7.38
N LEU A 174 -14.09 26.15 -8.16
CA LEU A 174 -14.13 27.13 -9.25
C LEU A 174 -14.60 26.55 -10.60
N ALA A 175 -14.76 25.23 -10.72
CA ALA A 175 -15.20 24.61 -11.98
C ALA A 175 -16.73 24.61 -12.19
N GLN A 176 -17.52 25.12 -11.24
CA GLN A 176 -18.99 25.14 -11.32
C GLN A 176 -19.59 26.45 -11.86
N ASN A 177 -18.78 27.49 -12.12
CA ASN A 177 -19.29 28.80 -12.58
C ASN A 177 -19.03 29.11 -14.06
N ALA A 178 -18.79 28.10 -14.91
CA ALA A 178 -18.59 28.30 -16.35
C ALA A 178 -19.72 27.68 -17.21
N LYS A 179 -20.95 27.64 -16.67
CA LYS A 179 -22.17 27.45 -17.45
C LYS A 179 -23.34 28.19 -16.80
N ALA A 180 -23.52 29.45 -17.18
CA ALA A 180 -24.80 30.15 -17.29
C ALA A 180 -24.60 31.35 -18.19
#